data_AF-A0A4W3GMG8-F1
#
_entry.id   AF-A0A4W3GMG8-F1
#
_cell.length_a   1.000
_cell.length_b   1.000
_cell.length_c   1.000
_cell.angle_alpha   90.00
_cell.angle_beta   90.00
_cell.angle_gamma   90.00
#
_symmetry.space_group_name_H-M   'P 1'
#
loop_
_entity.id
_entity.type
_entity.pdbx_description
1 polymer ?
#
loop_
_entity_poly.entity_id
_entity_poly.type
_entity_poly.pdbx_seq_one_letter_code
_entity_poly.pdbx_strand_id
1 'polypeptide(L)'
;RCSLCSWLAGYSVAGANVSDTSLYIVGAPRYLHKGKVVIFSKNLSTGSWAPIQHINGQQIGAYFGCELCSVDLTQDGGTDLLLI
;
A
#
# COMPACT_ATOMS: atom_id res chain seq x y z
N ARG A 1 8.50 -15.43 2.95
CA ARG A 1 9.64 -14.51 2.71
C ARG A 1 9.06 -13.20 2.19
N CYS A 2 8.96 -12.17 3.03
CA CYS A 2 8.54 -10.84 2.56
C CYS A 2 9.63 -10.28 1.65
N SER A 3 9.31 -10.09 0.37
CA SER A 3 10.18 -9.50 -0.65
C SER A 3 10.26 -7.97 -0.55
N LEU A 4 10.13 -7.41 0.66
CA LEU A 4 10.48 -6.01 0.95
C LEU A 4 11.99 -5.88 1.09
N CYS A 5 12.70 -6.18 0.01
CA CYS A 5 14.11 -5.90 -0.12
C CYS A 5 14.25 -4.62 -0.96
N SER A 6 14.26 -3.42 -0.33
CA SER A 6 15.04 -2.21 -0.74
C SER A 6 14.58 -0.87 -0.10
N TRP A 7 15.53 -0.28 0.63
CA TRP A 7 15.84 1.10 1.05
C TRP A 7 14.81 2.18 1.45
N LEU A 8 13.53 2.18 1.06
CA LEU A 8 12.57 3.21 1.53
C LEU A 8 11.15 2.65 1.73
N ALA A 9 11.04 1.37 2.08
CA ALA A 9 9.75 0.82 2.48
C ALA A 9 9.21 1.55 3.71
N GLY A 10 7.98 2.05 3.64
CA GLY A 10 7.38 2.86 4.70
C GLY A 10 7.63 4.36 4.57
N TYR A 11 8.14 4.82 3.42
CA TYR A 11 8.26 6.26 3.15
C TYR A 11 6.90 6.97 3.20
N SER A 12 5.87 6.31 2.68
CA SER A 12 4.47 6.70 2.80
C SER A 12 3.64 5.50 3.29
N VAL A 13 2.59 5.80 4.05
CA VAL A 13 1.67 4.82 4.60
C VAL A 13 0.25 5.36 4.53
N ALA A 14 -0.71 4.49 4.19
CA ALA A 14 -2.13 4.81 4.25
C ALA A 14 -2.90 3.63 4.84
N GLY A 15 -3.92 3.95 5.65
CA GLY A 15 -4.90 2.99 6.13
C GLY A 15 -6.12 3.01 5.21
N ALA A 16 -6.67 1.85 4.92
CA ALA A 16 -7.91 1.72 4.17
C ALA A 16 -8.79 0.63 4.80
N ASN A 17 -10.09 0.74 4.61
CA ASN A 17 -11.02 -0.29 5.06
C ASN A 17 -11.88 -0.72 3.88
N VAL A 18 -11.84 -1.99 3.51
CA VAL A 18 -12.65 -2.51 2.40
C VAL A 18 -13.55 -3.59 2.96
N SER A 19 -14.86 -3.29 3.00
CA SER A 19 -15.84 -4.11 3.71
C SER A 19 -15.40 -4.31 5.18
N ASP A 20 -15.28 -5.56 5.66
CA ASP A 20 -14.82 -5.88 7.03
C ASP A 20 -13.30 -6.10 7.13
N THR A 21 -12.53 -5.77 6.08
CA THR A 21 -11.08 -6.01 6.05
C THR A 21 -10.30 -4.70 6.12
N SER A 22 -9.53 -4.53 7.21
CA SER A 22 -8.58 -3.44 7.32
C SER A 22 -7.33 -3.73 6.48
N LEU A 23 -6.95 -2.74 5.68
CA LEU A 23 -5.79 -2.75 4.81
C LEU A 23 -4.75 -1.75 5.30
N TYR A 24 -3.48 -2.13 5.11
CA TYR A 24 -2.34 -1.26 5.36
C TYR A 24 -1.52 -1.16 4.07
N ILE A 25 -1.34 0.05 3.57
CA ILE A 25 -0.73 0.30 2.27
C ILE A 25 0.61 1.00 2.51
N VAL A 26 1.67 0.48 1.90
CA VAL A 26 3.05 0.92 2.16
C VAL A 26 3.73 1.26 0.84
N GLY A 27 4.25 2.48 0.75
CA GLY A 27 5.05 2.96 -0.35
C GLY A 27 6.54 2.62 -0.21
N ALA A 28 7.18 2.31 -1.32
CA ALA A 28 8.62 2.08 -1.46
C ALA A 28 9.13 2.77 -2.75
N PRO A 29 9.21 4.12 -2.78
CA PRO A 29 9.42 4.91 -4.00
C PRO A 29 10.77 4.67 -4.70
N ARG A 30 11.74 4.10 -4.01
CA ARG A 30 13.07 3.76 -4.57
C ARG A 30 13.23 2.30 -4.97
N TYR A 31 12.19 1.48 -4.84
CA TYR A 31 12.23 0.09 -5.29
C TYR A 31 12.58 0.02 -6.79
N LEU A 32 13.69 -0.66 -7.11
CA LEU A 32 14.24 -0.78 -8.47
C LEU A 32 14.31 0.57 -9.24
N HIS A 33 14.53 1.68 -8.54
CA HIS A 33 14.51 3.04 -9.07
C HIS A 33 13.22 3.47 -9.77
N LYS A 34 12.15 2.67 -9.71
CA LYS A 34 10.84 2.98 -10.32
C LYS A 34 9.75 3.26 -9.29
N GLY A 35 9.89 2.65 -8.11
CA GLY A 35 8.89 2.71 -7.05
C GLY A 35 7.99 1.47 -7.01
N LYS A 36 7.37 1.25 -5.85
CA LYS A 36 6.45 0.16 -5.58
C LYS A 36 5.51 0.54 -4.45
N VAL A 37 4.28 0.06 -4.50
CA VAL A 37 3.32 0.05 -3.38
C VAL A 37 2.97 -1.39 -3.03
N VAL A 38 2.87 -1.68 -1.74
CA VAL A 38 2.48 -3.00 -1.22
C VAL A 38 1.26 -2.84 -0.34
N ILE A 39 0.22 -3.64 -0.59
CA ILE A 39 -1.01 -3.67 0.20
C ILE A 39 -0.96 -4.90 1.09
N PHE A 40 -1.17 -4.71 2.38
CA PHE A 40 -1.27 -5.74 3.38
C PHE A 40 -2.71 -5.82 3.89
N SER A 41 -3.20 -7.03 4.15
CA SER A 41 -4.44 -7.22 4.89
C SER A 41 -4.17 -7.83 6.26
N LYS A 42 -5.03 -7.51 7.21
CA LYS A 42 -5.00 -8.14 8.53
C LYS A 42 -5.78 -9.46 8.47
N ASN A 43 -5.12 -10.55 8.79
CA ASN A 43 -5.81 -11.80 9.07
C ASN A 43 -6.50 -11.69 10.44
N LEU A 44 -7.84 -11.76 10.46
CA LEU A 44 -8.63 -11.59 11.68
C LEU A 44 -8.50 -12.75 12.66
N SER A 45 -8.20 -13.98 12.19
CA SER A 45 -8.08 -15.15 13.08
C SER A 45 -6.73 -15.23 13.79
N THR A 46 -5.65 -14.77 13.14
CA THR A 46 -4.29 -14.82 13.69
C THR A 46 -3.78 -13.45 14.15
N GLY A 47 -4.44 -12.36 13.77
CA GLY A 47 -3.98 -10.99 13.98
C GLY A 47 -2.78 -10.58 13.14
N SER A 48 -2.25 -11.47 12.28
CA SER A 48 -1.05 -11.23 11.48
C SER A 48 -1.35 -10.43 10.20
N TRP A 49 -0.42 -9.57 9.81
CA TRP A 49 -0.48 -8.87 8.52
C TRP A 49 0.25 -9.67 7.44
N ALA A 50 -0.37 -9.79 6.27
CA ALA A 50 0.22 -10.44 5.11
C ALA A 50 0.07 -9.57 3.86
N PRO A 51 1.09 -9.51 2.97
CA PRO A 51 0.96 -8.81 1.71
C PRO A 51 -0.04 -9.53 0.80
N ILE A 52 -1.01 -8.79 0.27
CA ILE A 52 -2.03 -9.30 -0.65
C ILE A 52 -1.83 -8.79 -2.08
N GLN A 53 -1.13 -7.66 -2.26
CA GLN A 53 -0.92 -7.06 -3.58
C GLN A 53 0.38 -6.25 -3.64
N HIS A 54 0.98 -6.24 -4.83
CA HIS A 54 2.13 -5.40 -5.18
C HIS A 54 1.84 -4.62 -6.45
N ILE A 55 2.05 -3.31 -6.41
CA ILE A 55 1.86 -2.39 -7.55
C ILE A 55 3.23 -1.79 -7.86
N ASN A 56 3.74 -2.01 -9.08
CA ASN A 56 5.06 -1.52 -9.48
C ASN A 56 4.94 -0.24 -10.30
N GLY A 57 5.80 0.75 -10.01
CA GLY A 57 5.96 1.93 -10.86
C GLY A 57 6.58 1.56 -12.21
N GLN A 58 6.26 2.34 -13.25
CA GLN A 58 6.73 2.08 -14.61
C GLN A 58 7.98 2.89 -14.99
N GLN A 59 7.99 4.17 -14.63
CA GLN A 59 9.03 5.13 -15.00
C GLN A 59 10.15 5.19 -13.95
N ILE A 60 11.41 5.22 -14.41
CA ILE A 60 12.58 5.39 -13.55
C ILE A 60 12.61 6.82 -13.00
N GLY A 61 12.89 6.96 -11.71
CA GLY A 61 13.03 8.25 -11.02
C GLY A 61 11.72 8.97 -10.71
N ALA A 62 10.56 8.39 -11.08
CA ALA A 62 9.25 9.00 -10.85
C ALA A 62 8.81 8.97 -9.38
N TYR A 63 9.51 8.22 -8.53
CA TYR A 63 9.19 8.13 -7.10
C TYR A 63 7.79 7.52 -6.82
N PHE A 64 7.29 6.65 -7.68
CA PHE A 64 5.95 6.05 -7.56
C PHE A 64 5.71 5.43 -6.16
N GLY A 65 4.63 5.85 -5.49
CA GLY A 65 4.35 5.48 -4.11
C GLY A 65 5.13 6.30 -3.08
N CYS A 66 5.49 7.54 -3.37
CA CYS A 66 6.05 8.48 -2.39
C CYS A 66 4.98 9.17 -1.55
N GLU A 67 3.75 9.22 -2.04
CA GLU A 67 2.57 9.75 -1.37
C GLU A 67 1.44 8.73 -1.57
N LEU A 68 0.53 8.65 -0.61
CA LEU A 68 -0.57 7.70 -0.62
C LEU A 68 -1.77 8.35 0.06
N CYS A 69 -2.93 8.32 -0.59
CA CYS A 69 -4.17 8.85 -0.04
C CYS A 69 -5.31 7.84 -0.25
N SER A 70 -5.94 7.40 0.84
CA SER A 70 -7.17 6.63 0.82
C SER A 70 -8.37 7.57 0.82
N VAL A 71 -9.35 7.28 -0.03
CA VAL A 71 -10.54 8.12 -0.20
C VAL A 71 -11.78 7.26 -0.08
N ASP A 72 -12.64 7.63 0.87
CA ASP A 72 -14.04 7.21 0.96
C ASP A 72 -14.87 8.23 0.17
N LEU A 73 -15.25 7.88 -1.06
CA LEU A 73 -16.01 8.74 -1.95
C LEU A 73 -17.50 8.72 -1.62
N THR A 74 -18.00 7.56 -1.22
CA THR A 74 -19.43 7.34 -0.96
C THR A 74 -19.85 7.74 0.46
N GLN A 75 -18.88 8.01 1.33
CA GLN A 75 -19.04 8.35 2.75
C GLN A 75 -19.74 7.24 3.55
N ASP A 76 -19.50 5.98 3.18
CA ASP A 76 -20.08 4.81 3.85
C ASP A 76 -19.14 4.19 4.90
N GLY A 77 -17.94 4.77 5.08
CA GLY A 77 -16.89 4.28 5.97
C GLY A 77 -15.94 3.28 5.32
N GLY A 78 -16.20 2.89 4.07
CA GLY A 78 -15.33 2.09 3.22
C GLY A 78 -14.40 2.97 2.37
N THR A 79 -13.20 2.50 2.10
CA THR A 79 -12.28 3.13 1.15
C THR A 79 -12.62 2.66 -0.25
N ASP A 80 -13.04 3.58 -1.10
CA ASP A 80 -13.38 3.35 -2.50
C ASP A 80 -12.15 3.42 -3.41
N LEU A 81 -11.28 4.41 -3.14
CA LEU A 81 -10.12 4.70 -3.98
C LEU A 81 -8.83 4.80 -3.17
N LEU A 82 -7.75 4.44 -3.84
CA LEU A 82 -6.38 4.68 -3.42
C LEU A 82 -5.67 5.51 -4.49
N LEU A 83 -5.17 6.68 -4.11
CA LEU A 83 -4.29 7.50 -4.94
C LEU A 83 -2.83 7.19 -4.59
N ILE A 84 -1.97 7.11 -5.63
CA ILE A 84 -0.55 6.78 -5.57
C ILE A 84 0.25 7.78 -6.41
#